data_AF-A0AAV2MQF6-F1
#
_entry.id   AF-A0AAV2MQF6-F1
#
_cell.length_a   1.000
_cell.length_b   1.000
_cell.length_c   1.000
_cell.angle_alpha   90.00
_cell.angle_beta   90.00
_cell.angle_gamma   90.00
#
_symmetry.space_group_name_H-M   'P 1'
#
loop_
_entity.id
_entity.type
_entity.pdbx_description
1 polymer ?
#
loop_
_entity_poly.entity_id
_entity_poly.type
_entity_poly.pdbx_seq_one_letter_code
_entity_poly.pdbx_strand_id
1 'polypeptide(L)'
;MQPAVCALLCALHLAWTFPNSTPGPSSGPVVLEPKPVDSADPQVLASPGCPPCDPSQCGPAVGCRAGLVRGLCGCCEECGNVLGQSCDPGPTPRLHGLCGTGMRCTVDPRPGARSVEDQDELICVCDQQEALCASNGNTYRSRCEFREALFFNPLLKVKGKGPCKSATIEWRRDGHEGALPGDDPHLSVQSRGGPLKFELSSWLQIEGAGLEDAGTYQCVARNKLGAVSASAQLTILTREDLSSYLANSISEMHQLLEPDYDQDLY
;
A
#
# COMPACT_ATOMS: atom_id res chain seq x y z
N MET A 1 -0.03 22.51 -25.71
CA MET A 1 1.15 21.64 -25.86
C MET A 1 1.05 20.59 -24.77
N GLN A 2 0.72 19.35 -25.11
CA GLN A 2 0.78 18.24 -24.14
C GLN A 2 2.25 17.86 -23.98
N PRO A 3 2.82 17.81 -22.76
CA PRO A 3 4.16 17.28 -22.59
C PRO A 3 4.14 15.82 -23.01
N ALA A 4 5.07 15.42 -23.88
CA ALA A 4 5.28 14.01 -24.17
C ALA A 4 5.77 13.35 -22.87
N VAL A 5 4.95 12.45 -22.31
CA VAL A 5 5.30 11.70 -21.10
C VAL A 5 6.02 10.43 -21.56
N CYS A 6 7.32 10.32 -21.30
CA CYS A 6 8.06 9.07 -21.49
C CYS A 6 7.97 8.24 -20.21
N ALA A 7 7.47 7.00 -20.31
CA ALA A 7 7.34 6.08 -19.19
C ALA A 7 8.16 4.81 -19.45
N LEU A 8 9.14 4.54 -18.58
CA LEU A 8 9.89 3.29 -18.58
C LEU A 8 9.22 2.31 -17.60
N LEU A 9 8.65 1.24 -18.13
CA LEU A 9 7.99 0.18 -17.35
C LEU A 9 8.97 -0.95 -17.04
N CYS A 10 9.15 -1.26 -15.76
CA CYS A 10 9.91 -2.44 -15.33
C CYS A 10 8.91 -3.56 -14.98
N ALA A 11 8.80 -4.57 -15.86
CA ALA A 11 8.02 -5.79 -15.63
C ALA A 11 8.97 -6.97 -15.42
N LEU A 12 9.35 -7.22 -14.17
CA LEU A 12 10.18 -8.37 -13.81
C LEU A 12 9.29 -9.57 -13.46
N HIS A 13 9.14 -10.51 -14.39
CA HIS A 13 8.56 -11.81 -14.08
C HIS A 13 9.58 -12.63 -13.27
N LEU A 14 9.40 -12.67 -11.94
CA LEU A 14 10.22 -13.47 -11.03
C LEU A 14 9.93 -14.97 -11.23
N ALA A 15 10.55 -15.59 -12.24
CA ALA A 15 10.42 -17.02 -12.53
C ALA A 15 11.77 -17.73 -12.47
N TRP A 16 12.43 -17.77 -11.30
CA TRP A 16 13.55 -18.69 -11.06
C TRP A 16 13.58 -19.16 -9.60
N THR A 17 13.69 -20.49 -9.43
CA THR A 17 13.68 -21.23 -8.18
C THR A 17 15.01 -21.12 -7.45
N PHE A 18 15.01 -20.62 -6.21
CA PHE A 18 16.19 -20.65 -5.33
C PHE A 18 16.18 -21.89 -4.42
N PRO A 19 17.31 -22.61 -4.28
CA PRO A 19 17.42 -23.77 -3.42
C PRO A 19 17.43 -23.38 -1.93
N ASN A 20 16.77 -24.24 -1.16
CA ASN A 20 16.53 -24.15 0.28
C ASN A 20 17.83 -24.33 1.08
N SER A 21 18.20 -23.38 1.93
CA SER A 21 19.22 -23.57 2.98
C SER A 21 19.03 -22.56 4.10
N THR A 22 18.55 -23.05 5.25
CA THR A 22 18.46 -22.32 6.52
C THR A 22 19.79 -22.40 7.29
N PRO A 23 20.08 -21.38 8.11
CA PRO A 23 20.48 -21.69 9.48
C PRO A 23 19.77 -20.79 10.51
N GLY A 24 19.39 -21.39 11.64
CA GLY A 24 19.08 -20.66 12.89
C GLY A 24 20.36 -20.04 13.49
N PRO A 25 20.28 -19.23 14.56
CA PRO A 25 19.92 -19.82 15.85
C PRO A 25 19.18 -18.89 16.86
N SER A 26 18.88 -19.54 17.98
CA SER A 26 18.50 -19.14 19.34
C SER A 26 18.72 -17.70 19.83
N SER A 27 17.73 -17.19 20.57
CA SER A 27 17.89 -16.82 21.99
C SER A 27 16.55 -16.50 22.66
N GLY A 28 16.25 -17.21 23.75
CA GLY A 28 15.47 -16.87 24.96
C GLY A 28 14.18 -16.03 24.90
N PRO A 29 13.08 -16.46 25.55
CA PRO A 29 11.91 -15.60 25.76
C PRO A 29 12.20 -14.57 26.87
N VAL A 30 12.01 -13.29 26.56
CA VAL A 30 11.84 -12.26 27.60
C VAL A 30 10.39 -12.37 28.07
N VAL A 31 10.22 -12.84 29.30
CA VAL A 31 8.95 -12.85 30.02
C VAL A 31 8.65 -11.40 30.41
N LEU A 32 7.59 -10.83 29.82
CA LEU A 32 6.98 -9.61 30.35
C LEU A 32 5.74 -10.05 31.11
N GLU A 33 5.84 -10.01 32.44
CA GLU A 33 4.71 -10.17 33.34
C GLU A 33 3.68 -9.05 33.07
N PRO A 34 2.38 -9.37 33.06
CA PRO A 34 1.34 -8.35 33.03
C PRO A 34 1.33 -7.59 34.36
N LYS A 35 1.46 -6.26 34.30
CA LYS A 35 1.15 -5.41 35.45
C LYS A 35 -0.30 -5.64 35.88
N PRO A 36 -0.60 -5.65 37.19
CA PRO A 36 -1.97 -5.74 37.68
C PRO A 36 -2.74 -4.53 37.18
N VAL A 37 -3.90 -4.77 36.56
CA VAL A 37 -4.91 -3.74 36.38
C VAL A 37 -5.45 -3.44 37.76
N ASP A 38 -5.11 -2.26 38.29
CA ASP A 38 -5.66 -1.76 39.54
C ASP A 38 -7.20 -1.81 39.46
N SER A 39 -7.74 -2.52 40.45
CA SER A 39 -9.05 -2.41 41.06
C SER A 39 -10.05 -1.45 40.42
N ALA A 40 -11.20 -2.06 40.07
CA ALA A 40 -12.48 -1.43 39.77
C ALA A 40 -12.76 -0.14 40.56
N ASP A 41 -13.08 0.92 39.84
CA ASP A 41 -13.73 2.11 40.37
C ASP A 41 -15.26 1.93 40.27
N PRO A 42 -16.02 1.85 41.39
CA PRO A 42 -17.45 1.55 41.40
C PRO A 42 -18.31 2.80 41.23
N GLN A 43 -18.08 3.58 40.17
CA GLN A 43 -18.89 4.74 39.82
C GLN A 43 -19.13 4.81 38.30
N VAL A 44 -19.76 3.78 37.73
CA VAL A 44 -20.49 3.96 36.46
C VAL A 44 -21.70 4.83 36.78
N LEU A 45 -21.55 6.15 36.65
CA LEU A 45 -22.69 7.07 36.75
C LEU A 45 -23.72 6.69 35.69
N ALA A 46 -24.87 6.17 36.14
CA ALA A 46 -26.01 5.93 35.30
C ALA A 46 -26.36 7.23 34.56
N SER A 47 -26.34 7.20 33.23
CA SER A 47 -26.83 8.32 32.42
C SER A 47 -28.29 8.58 32.81
N PRO A 48 -28.72 9.86 32.93
CA PRO A 48 -30.08 10.18 33.38
C PRO A 48 -31.11 9.52 32.46
N GLY A 49 -31.99 8.69 33.03
CA GLY A 49 -33.01 7.93 32.31
C GLY A 49 -32.73 6.43 32.15
N CYS A 50 -31.59 5.93 32.61
CA CYS A 50 -31.29 4.49 32.60
C CYS A 50 -31.70 3.79 33.91
N PRO A 51 -32.29 2.57 33.84
CA PRO A 51 -32.56 1.76 35.02
C PRO A 51 -31.25 1.28 35.67
N PRO A 52 -31.31 0.79 36.93
CA PRO A 52 -30.18 0.07 37.54
C PRO A 52 -29.70 -1.06 36.64
N CYS A 53 -28.38 -1.20 36.48
CA CYS A 53 -27.79 -2.23 35.64
C CYS A 53 -27.99 -3.62 36.27
N ASP A 54 -28.66 -4.51 35.53
CA ASP A 54 -28.74 -5.94 35.83
C ASP A 54 -28.03 -6.73 34.72
N PRO A 55 -26.77 -7.17 34.94
CA PRO A 55 -26.00 -7.89 33.94
C PRO A 55 -26.62 -9.22 33.49
N SER A 56 -27.51 -9.82 34.29
CA SER A 56 -28.14 -11.09 33.94
C SER A 56 -29.12 -10.98 32.77
N GLN A 57 -29.59 -9.77 32.48
CA GLN A 57 -30.48 -9.47 31.37
C GLN A 57 -29.75 -9.16 30.06
N CYS A 58 -28.41 -9.09 30.09
CA CYS A 58 -27.62 -8.82 28.89
C CYS A 58 -27.50 -10.07 28.01
N GLY A 59 -27.75 -9.91 26.72
CA GLY A 59 -27.46 -10.94 25.72
C GLY A 59 -25.94 -11.10 25.51
N PRO A 60 -25.46 -12.27 25.08
CA PRO A 60 -24.04 -12.49 24.84
C PRO A 60 -23.56 -11.78 23.56
N ALA A 61 -22.58 -10.89 23.68
CA ALA A 61 -21.91 -10.26 22.56
C ALA A 61 -20.80 -11.18 22.02
N VAL A 62 -21.15 -12.05 21.07
CA VAL A 62 -20.21 -13.02 20.48
C VAL A 62 -19.70 -12.54 19.12
N GLY A 63 -18.43 -12.83 18.83
CA GLY A 63 -17.86 -12.59 17.51
C GLY A 63 -17.59 -11.11 17.17
N CYS A 64 -17.39 -10.26 18.18
CA CYS A 64 -17.16 -8.84 17.99
C CYS A 64 -15.78 -8.54 17.39
N ARG A 65 -15.69 -8.55 16.06
CA ARG A 65 -14.45 -8.35 15.29
C ARG A 65 -13.71 -7.04 15.59
N ALA A 66 -14.43 -5.97 15.97
CA ALA A 66 -13.84 -4.70 16.38
C ALA A 66 -13.73 -4.51 17.91
N GLY A 67 -13.99 -5.56 18.68
CA GLY A 67 -14.03 -5.51 20.13
C GLY A 67 -15.40 -5.13 20.68
N LEU A 68 -15.47 -5.10 22.01
CA LEU A 68 -16.69 -4.81 22.76
C LEU A 68 -16.76 -3.32 23.10
N VAL A 69 -17.97 -2.78 23.06
CA VAL A 69 -18.34 -1.43 23.52
C VAL A 69 -19.46 -1.53 24.53
N ARG A 70 -19.71 -0.47 25.28
CA ARG A 70 -20.85 -0.40 26.19
C ARG A 70 -22.07 0.14 25.44
N GLY A 71 -23.24 -0.46 25.68
CA GLY A 71 -24.52 0.02 25.14
C GLY A 71 -24.96 1.36 25.75
N LEU A 72 -26.15 1.82 25.36
CA LEU A 72 -26.70 3.15 25.72
C LEU A 72 -26.63 3.47 27.22
N CYS A 73 -26.97 2.50 28.06
CA CYS A 73 -27.00 2.65 29.51
C CYS A 73 -25.70 2.26 30.22
N GLY A 74 -24.63 1.95 29.48
CA GLY A 74 -23.34 1.57 30.07
C GLY A 74 -23.33 0.18 30.73
N CYS A 75 -24.45 -0.55 30.70
CA CYS A 75 -24.60 -1.83 31.40
C CYS A 75 -24.09 -3.00 30.54
N CYS A 76 -24.77 -3.29 29.44
CA CYS A 76 -24.45 -4.43 28.58
C CYS A 76 -23.28 -4.14 27.64
N GLU A 77 -22.59 -5.21 27.27
CA GLU A 77 -21.56 -5.19 26.24
C GLU A 77 -22.19 -5.48 24.88
N GLU A 78 -21.76 -4.73 23.87
CA GLU A 78 -22.23 -4.82 22.49
C GLU A 78 -21.02 -4.87 21.55
N CYS A 79 -21.20 -5.36 20.33
CA CYS A 79 -20.12 -5.31 19.35
C CYS A 79 -19.96 -3.87 18.84
N GLY A 80 -18.74 -3.35 18.91
CA GLY A 80 -18.43 -2.05 18.33
C GLY A 80 -18.43 -2.09 16.80
N ASN A 81 -18.75 -0.95 16.20
CA ASN A 81 -18.69 -0.76 14.76
C ASN A 81 -17.27 -0.87 14.25
N VAL A 82 -17.12 -1.37 13.02
CA VAL A 82 -15.82 -1.60 12.40
C VAL A 82 -15.34 -0.44 11.57
N LEU A 83 -14.09 -0.51 11.15
CA LEU A 83 -13.46 0.51 10.33
C LEU A 83 -14.30 0.81 9.08
N GLY A 84 -14.64 2.10 8.89
CA GLY A 84 -15.44 2.60 7.78
C GLY A 84 -16.96 2.48 7.95
N GLN A 85 -17.48 1.86 9.01
CA GLN A 85 -18.92 1.89 9.29
C GLN A 85 -19.35 3.21 9.90
N SER A 86 -20.61 3.59 9.66
CA SER A 86 -21.26 4.74 10.27
C SER A 86 -21.26 4.63 11.80
N CYS A 87 -21.18 5.76 12.50
CA CYS A 87 -21.08 5.79 13.95
C CYS A 87 -21.70 7.04 14.57
N ASP A 88 -22.00 6.95 15.86
CA ASP A 88 -22.44 8.10 16.64
C ASP A 88 -21.25 8.76 17.35
N PRO A 89 -21.17 10.10 17.37
CA PRO A 89 -20.12 10.81 18.09
C PRO A 89 -20.39 10.80 19.60
N GLY A 90 -19.31 10.71 20.38
CA GLY A 90 -19.36 10.73 21.84
C GLY A 90 -19.31 9.35 22.48
N PRO A 91 -19.52 9.28 23.81
CA PRO A 91 -19.33 8.06 24.60
C PRO A 91 -20.56 7.15 24.68
N THR A 92 -21.73 7.62 24.23
CA THR A 92 -22.99 6.85 24.29
C THR A 92 -23.55 6.63 22.88
N PRO A 93 -23.95 5.39 22.54
CA PRO A 93 -24.58 5.11 21.24
C PRO A 93 -25.94 5.82 21.15
N ARG A 94 -26.34 6.21 19.93
CA ARG A 94 -27.62 6.84 19.64
C ARG A 94 -28.38 6.06 18.56
N LEU A 95 -27.93 6.15 17.32
CA LEU A 95 -28.57 5.57 16.15
C LEU A 95 -27.67 4.54 15.46
N HIS A 96 -26.42 4.91 15.17
CA HIS A 96 -25.50 4.07 14.41
C HIS A 96 -24.60 3.20 15.30
N GLY A 97 -24.49 3.48 16.60
CA GLY A 97 -23.64 2.76 17.54
C GLY A 97 -22.24 3.37 17.72
N LEU A 98 -21.46 2.78 18.63
CA LEU A 98 -20.10 3.23 18.94
C LEU A 98 -19.06 2.48 18.10
N CYS A 99 -17.97 3.16 17.78
CA CYS A 99 -16.80 2.51 17.20
C CYS A 99 -16.16 1.53 18.18
N GLY A 100 -15.71 0.38 17.66
CA GLY A 100 -14.93 -0.57 18.45
C GLY A 100 -13.58 -0.02 18.91
N THR A 101 -12.84 -0.84 19.65
CA THR A 101 -11.66 -0.42 20.42
C THR A 101 -10.63 0.36 19.58
N GLY A 102 -10.07 1.47 20.07
CA GLY A 102 -8.99 2.20 19.38
C GLY A 102 -9.37 2.79 18.02
N MET A 103 -10.65 3.12 17.86
CA MET A 103 -11.20 3.85 16.73
C MET A 103 -11.98 5.05 17.23
N ARG A 104 -11.99 6.10 16.42
CA ARG A 104 -12.74 7.34 16.64
C ARG A 104 -13.83 7.50 15.58
N CYS A 105 -14.93 8.10 15.99
CA CYS A 105 -16.00 8.48 15.08
C CYS A 105 -15.72 9.87 14.49
N THR A 106 -15.48 9.96 13.19
CA THR A 106 -15.10 11.22 12.52
C THR A 106 -15.73 11.35 11.15
N VAL A 107 -15.80 12.58 10.62
CA VAL A 107 -16.25 12.86 9.25
C VAL A 107 -15.45 12.02 8.25
N ASP A 108 -16.14 11.43 7.28
CA ASP A 108 -15.50 10.67 6.20
C ASP A 108 -14.46 11.54 5.47
N PRO A 109 -13.17 11.15 5.48
CA PRO A 109 -12.11 11.92 4.85
C PRO A 109 -12.08 11.80 3.32
N ARG A 110 -12.92 10.96 2.70
CA ARG A 110 -12.93 10.75 1.24
C ARG A 110 -13.47 11.98 0.50
N PRO A 111 -12.77 12.48 -0.55
CA PRO A 111 -13.28 13.55 -1.40
C PRO A 111 -14.59 13.10 -2.07
N GLY A 112 -15.68 13.85 -1.85
CA GLY A 112 -17.01 13.55 -2.43
C GLY A 112 -17.99 12.82 -1.50
N ALA A 113 -17.58 12.43 -0.28
CA ALA A 113 -18.49 11.93 0.75
C ALA A 113 -19.29 13.06 1.44
N ARG A 114 -18.92 14.32 1.21
CA ARG A 114 -19.67 15.50 1.65
C ARG A 114 -20.74 15.83 0.61
N SER A 115 -21.96 15.35 0.81
CA SER A 115 -23.13 15.86 0.08
C SER A 115 -23.38 17.31 0.48
N VAL A 116 -23.74 18.14 -0.50
CA VAL A 116 -23.96 19.59 -0.35
C VAL A 116 -25.18 19.93 0.53
N GLU A 117 -26.00 18.94 0.92
CA GLU A 117 -27.26 19.19 1.62
C GLU A 117 -27.48 18.39 2.93
N ASP A 118 -26.61 17.47 3.33
CA ASP A 118 -26.91 16.59 4.48
C ASP A 118 -25.72 16.33 5.39
N GLN A 119 -26.06 16.17 6.67
CA GLN A 119 -25.22 15.94 7.85
C GLN A 119 -23.95 15.14 7.52
N ASP A 120 -22.78 15.68 7.88
CA ASP A 120 -21.47 15.03 7.67
C ASP A 120 -21.54 13.54 8.03
N GLU A 121 -21.36 12.64 7.06
CA GLU A 121 -21.37 11.20 7.32
C GLU A 121 -20.16 10.86 8.22
N LEU A 122 -20.46 10.44 9.45
CA LEU A 122 -19.45 10.07 10.44
C LEU A 122 -19.17 8.58 10.35
N ILE A 123 -17.89 8.22 10.25
CA ILE A 123 -17.43 6.84 10.16
C ILE A 123 -16.35 6.52 11.19
N CYS A 124 -16.21 5.23 11.51
CA CYS A 124 -15.16 4.75 12.39
C CYS A 124 -13.80 4.72 11.68
N VAL A 125 -12.85 5.47 12.22
CA VAL A 125 -11.46 5.55 11.72
C VAL A 125 -10.50 5.09 12.80
N CYS A 126 -9.44 4.38 12.41
CA CYS A 126 -8.41 3.93 13.35
C CYS A 126 -7.65 5.10 13.99
N ASP A 127 -7.44 5.04 15.30
CA ASP A 127 -6.66 6.04 16.03
C ASP A 127 -5.17 5.92 15.72
N GLN A 128 -4.69 4.70 15.46
CA GLN A 128 -3.29 4.41 15.19
C GLN A 128 -3.10 3.99 13.74
N GLN A 129 -2.60 4.92 12.93
CA GLN A 129 -2.29 4.72 11.51
C GLN A 129 -0.87 4.14 11.28
N GLU A 130 -0.29 3.48 12.29
CA GLU A 130 1.00 2.81 12.14
C GLU A 130 0.85 1.49 11.37
N ALA A 131 1.57 1.35 10.26
CA ALA A 131 1.64 0.09 9.53
C ALA A 131 2.37 -0.98 10.37
N LEU A 132 1.96 -2.25 10.26
CA LEU A 132 2.53 -3.36 11.02
C LEU A 132 2.91 -4.51 10.11
N CYS A 133 4.10 -5.06 10.33
CA CYS A 133 4.51 -6.31 9.73
C CYS A 133 4.13 -7.47 10.65
N ALA A 134 3.36 -8.42 10.14
CA ALA A 134 2.93 -9.57 10.91
C ALA A 134 3.79 -10.82 10.69
N SER A 135 3.60 -11.83 11.54
CA SER A 135 4.31 -13.12 11.50
C SER A 135 4.03 -13.92 10.22
N ASN A 136 2.89 -13.69 9.56
CA ASN A 136 2.55 -14.30 8.27
C ASN A 136 3.21 -13.59 7.07
N GLY A 137 4.00 -12.54 7.29
CA GLY A 137 4.64 -11.76 6.23
C GLY A 137 3.74 -10.73 5.55
N ASN A 138 2.49 -10.57 6.01
CA ASN A 138 1.59 -9.54 5.51
C ASN A 138 1.83 -8.21 6.23
N THR A 139 1.75 -7.13 5.45
CA THR A 139 1.68 -5.76 5.96
C THR A 139 0.23 -5.39 6.22
N TYR A 140 -0.05 -4.88 7.41
CA TYR A 140 -1.32 -4.28 7.80
C TYR A 140 -1.15 -2.77 7.84
N ARG A 141 -2.09 -2.02 7.27
CA ARG A 141 -1.98 -0.56 7.11
C ARG A 141 -2.24 0.20 8.41
N SER A 142 -2.91 -0.44 9.35
CA SER A 142 -3.20 0.11 10.68
C SER A 142 -3.27 -0.98 11.74
N ARG A 143 -3.24 -0.59 13.01
CA ARG A 143 -3.44 -1.52 14.13
C ARG A 143 -4.86 -2.11 14.15
N CYS A 144 -5.85 -1.38 13.66
CA CYS A 144 -7.24 -1.83 13.59
C CYS A 144 -7.39 -2.98 12.59
N GLU A 145 -6.79 -2.86 11.40
CA GLU A 145 -6.77 -3.91 10.38
C GLU A 145 -6.04 -5.18 10.90
N PHE A 146 -4.91 -5.00 11.60
CA PHE A 146 -4.21 -6.12 12.23
C PHE A 146 -5.07 -6.83 13.30
N ARG A 147 -5.84 -6.08 14.09
CA ARG A 147 -6.72 -6.66 15.11
C ARG A 147 -7.88 -7.43 14.50
N GLU A 148 -8.46 -6.96 13.39
CA GLU A 148 -9.45 -7.74 12.66
C GLU A 148 -8.86 -9.06 12.15
N ALA A 149 -7.61 -9.05 11.68
CA ALA A 149 -6.94 -10.29 11.27
C ALA A 149 -6.62 -11.24 12.44
N LEU A 150 -6.33 -10.71 13.64
CA LEU A 150 -6.18 -11.52 14.85
C LEU A 150 -7.46 -12.27 15.21
N PHE A 151 -8.63 -11.67 14.95
CA PHE A 151 -9.91 -12.34 15.21
C PHE A 151 -10.06 -13.63 14.38
N PHE A 152 -9.61 -13.62 13.12
CA PHE A 152 -9.61 -14.81 12.25
C PHE A 152 -8.42 -15.74 12.47
N ASN A 153 -7.27 -15.19 12.88
CA ASN A 153 -6.06 -15.95 13.15
C ASN A 153 -5.43 -15.52 14.49
N PRO A 154 -5.82 -16.16 15.60
CA PRO A 154 -5.32 -15.83 16.94
C PRO A 154 -3.81 -16.02 17.12
N LEU A 155 -3.15 -16.76 16.23
CA LEU A 155 -1.70 -17.01 16.29
C LEU A 155 -0.87 -15.92 15.59
N LEU A 156 -1.51 -14.94 14.95
CA LEU A 156 -0.83 -13.84 14.30
C LEU A 156 -0.07 -12.99 15.33
N LYS A 157 1.18 -12.62 15.04
CA LYS A 157 2.02 -11.79 15.92
C LYS A 157 2.58 -10.62 15.15
N VAL A 158 2.83 -9.50 15.83
CA VAL A 158 3.58 -8.39 15.24
C VAL A 158 5.05 -8.79 15.18
N LYS A 159 5.61 -8.82 13.97
CA LYS A 159 7.03 -9.05 13.70
C LYS A 159 7.84 -7.76 13.72
N GLY A 160 7.23 -6.63 13.35
CA GLY A 160 7.88 -5.33 13.36
C GLY A 160 6.91 -4.17 13.09
N LYS A 161 7.34 -2.97 13.46
CA LYS A 161 6.68 -1.71 13.08
C LYS A 161 7.01 -1.36 11.63
N GLY A 162 6.07 -0.75 10.93
CA GLY A 162 6.15 -0.47 9.50
C GLY A 162 5.75 -1.67 8.63
N PRO A 163 5.77 -1.50 7.30
CA PRO A 163 5.48 -2.58 6.36
C PRO A 163 6.48 -3.74 6.51
N CYS A 164 6.02 -4.96 6.20
CA CYS A 164 6.95 -6.07 6.07
C CYS A 164 7.99 -5.78 4.99
N LYS A 165 9.21 -6.28 5.21
CA LYS A 165 10.27 -6.28 4.19
C LYS A 165 9.78 -7.08 2.98
N SER A 166 9.24 -6.38 1.99
CA SER A 166 8.86 -6.89 0.68
C SER A 166 10.00 -6.66 -0.31
N ALA A 167 9.84 -7.13 -1.55
CA ALA A 167 10.72 -6.71 -2.62
C ALA A 167 10.74 -5.17 -2.72
N THR A 168 11.90 -4.59 -3.00
CA THR A 168 12.07 -3.15 -3.28
C THR A 168 12.56 -2.99 -4.71
N ILE A 169 12.05 -2.01 -5.45
CA ILE A 169 12.58 -1.65 -6.77
C ILE A 169 13.28 -0.29 -6.63
N GLU A 170 14.51 -0.23 -7.11
CA GLU A 170 15.34 0.96 -7.14
C GLU A 170 15.69 1.29 -8.59
N TRP A 171 15.51 2.54 -9.02
CA TRP A 171 15.91 3.00 -10.35
C TRP A 171 17.27 3.71 -10.28
N ARG A 172 18.11 3.46 -11.28
CA ARG A 172 19.46 4.04 -11.41
C ARG A 172 19.65 4.52 -12.84
N ARG A 173 20.53 5.49 -13.04
CA ARG A 173 21.00 5.95 -14.35
C ARG A 173 22.51 5.86 -14.38
N ASP A 174 23.07 5.30 -15.45
CA ASP A 174 24.52 5.24 -15.63
C ASP A 174 25.11 6.66 -15.62
N GLY A 175 26.18 6.86 -14.85
CA GLY A 175 26.81 8.17 -14.67
C GLY A 175 26.15 9.08 -13.62
N HIS A 176 25.05 8.66 -12.98
CA HIS A 176 24.45 9.36 -11.84
C HIS A 176 24.66 8.56 -10.55
N GLU A 177 25.24 9.18 -9.50
CA GLU A 177 25.40 8.53 -8.21
C GLU A 177 24.06 8.50 -7.44
N GLY A 178 23.66 7.32 -6.98
CA GLY A 178 22.46 7.13 -6.17
C GLY A 178 21.23 6.68 -6.94
N ALA A 179 20.12 6.56 -6.20
CA ALA A 179 18.84 6.11 -6.73
C ALA A 179 18.00 7.30 -7.26
N LEU A 180 17.30 7.08 -8.36
CA LEU A 180 16.32 8.03 -8.90
C LEU A 180 15.04 8.06 -8.05
N PRO A 181 14.33 9.20 -7.96
CA PRO A 181 14.56 10.45 -8.71
C PRO A 181 15.72 11.32 -8.18
N GLY A 182 16.30 11.00 -7.03
CA GLY A 182 17.34 11.83 -6.41
C GLY A 182 16.82 13.24 -6.10
N ASP A 183 17.57 14.27 -6.48
CA ASP A 183 17.22 15.69 -6.35
C ASP A 183 16.58 16.28 -7.62
N ASP A 184 16.24 15.44 -8.60
CA ASP A 184 15.78 15.89 -9.90
C ASP A 184 14.25 16.07 -9.94
N PRO A 185 13.74 17.32 -10.07
CA PRO A 185 12.30 17.59 -9.95
C PRO A 185 11.47 17.11 -11.15
N HIS A 186 12.06 16.89 -12.33
CA HIS A 186 11.32 16.40 -13.49
C HIS A 186 11.28 14.86 -13.59
N LEU A 187 11.97 14.16 -12.69
CA LEU A 187 11.93 12.70 -12.58
C LEU A 187 10.98 12.29 -11.47
N SER A 188 10.16 11.27 -11.74
CA SER A 188 9.32 10.66 -10.70
C SER A 188 9.33 9.15 -10.80
N VAL A 189 9.53 8.50 -9.65
CA VAL A 189 9.46 7.04 -9.53
C VAL A 189 8.21 6.70 -8.74
N GLN A 190 7.41 5.80 -9.28
CA GLN A 190 6.25 5.26 -8.59
C GLN A 190 6.32 3.73 -8.57
N SER A 191 5.74 3.16 -7.52
CA SER A 191 5.63 1.72 -7.35
C SER A 191 4.20 1.37 -6.96
N ARG A 192 3.67 0.29 -7.53
CA ARG A 192 2.36 -0.27 -7.18
C ARG A 192 2.48 -1.77 -7.00
N GLY A 193 1.73 -2.29 -6.05
CA GLY A 193 1.50 -3.73 -5.97
C GLY A 193 0.69 -4.20 -7.19
N GLY A 194 0.97 -5.40 -7.66
CA GLY A 194 0.16 -6.07 -8.68
C GLY A 194 -1.05 -6.80 -8.08
N PRO A 195 -1.92 -7.39 -8.92
CA PRO A 195 -3.04 -8.21 -8.47
C PRO A 195 -2.61 -9.49 -7.74
N LEU A 196 -1.40 -10.01 -8.01
CA LEU A 196 -0.87 -11.18 -7.34
C LEU A 196 -0.21 -10.83 -6.01
N LYS A 197 -0.25 -11.77 -5.06
CA LYS A 197 0.44 -11.61 -3.78
C LYS A 197 1.94 -11.43 -4.01
N PHE A 198 2.49 -10.39 -3.40
CA PHE A 198 3.92 -10.01 -3.49
C PHE A 198 4.39 -9.48 -4.85
N GLU A 199 3.47 -9.26 -5.79
CA GLU A 199 3.80 -8.59 -7.05
C GLU A 199 4.04 -7.11 -6.80
N LEU A 200 5.10 -6.59 -7.41
CA LEU A 200 5.50 -5.20 -7.31
C LEU A 200 5.93 -4.73 -8.69
N SER A 201 5.27 -3.69 -9.18
CA SER A 201 5.58 -3.03 -10.45
C SER A 201 6.04 -1.61 -10.15
N SER A 202 7.05 -1.14 -10.88
CA SER A 202 7.55 0.22 -10.76
C SER A 202 7.81 0.81 -12.13
N TRP A 203 7.64 2.13 -12.23
CA TRP A 203 7.94 2.91 -13.42
C TRP A 203 8.67 4.18 -13.04
N LEU A 204 9.57 4.59 -13.94
CA LEU A 204 10.20 5.89 -13.94
C LEU A 204 9.53 6.74 -15.02
N GLN A 205 9.11 7.93 -14.62
CA GLN A 205 8.51 8.93 -15.50
C GLN A 205 9.42 10.15 -15.57
N ILE A 206 9.64 10.63 -16.79
CA ILE A 206 10.43 11.82 -17.11
C ILE A 206 9.48 12.88 -17.66
N GLU A 207 9.36 14.01 -16.96
CA GLU A 207 8.55 15.14 -17.39
C GLU A 207 9.35 16.07 -18.31
N GLY A 208 8.89 16.23 -19.55
CA GLY A 208 9.55 17.11 -20.51
C GLY A 208 10.94 16.62 -20.92
N ALA A 209 11.04 15.35 -21.34
CA ALA A 209 12.30 14.70 -21.66
C ALA A 209 13.18 15.50 -22.64
N GLY A 210 14.42 15.80 -22.22
CA GLY A 210 15.42 16.55 -22.96
C GLY A 210 16.65 15.70 -23.31
N LEU A 211 17.58 16.26 -24.10
CA LEU A 211 18.81 15.55 -24.51
C LEU A 211 19.66 15.11 -23.30
N GLU A 212 19.56 15.82 -22.19
CA GLU A 212 20.19 15.52 -20.89
C GLU A 212 19.67 14.26 -20.21
N ASP A 213 18.48 13.79 -20.61
CA ASP A 213 17.88 12.56 -20.09
C ASP A 213 18.36 11.33 -20.85
N ALA A 214 19.01 11.50 -22.00
CA ALA A 214 19.55 10.37 -22.76
C ALA A 214 20.57 9.59 -21.92
N GLY A 215 20.41 8.27 -21.87
CA GLY A 215 21.27 7.42 -21.05
C GLY A 215 20.71 6.02 -20.84
N THR A 216 21.49 5.20 -20.13
CA THR A 216 21.07 3.86 -19.74
C THR A 216 20.46 3.90 -18.35
N TYR A 217 19.20 3.47 -18.25
CA TYR A 217 18.46 3.36 -17.01
C TYR A 217 18.40 1.90 -16.57
N GLN A 218 18.57 1.64 -15.28
CA GLN A 218 18.53 0.31 -14.70
C GLN A 218 17.50 0.28 -13.57
N CYS A 219 16.57 -0.68 -13.61
CA CYS A 219 15.75 -1.03 -12.46
C CYS A 219 16.36 -2.24 -11.73
N VAL A 220 16.51 -2.13 -10.41
CA VAL A 220 17.07 -3.18 -9.55
C VAL A 220 16.00 -3.59 -8.53
N ALA A 221 15.49 -4.82 -8.64
CA ALA A 221 14.59 -5.40 -7.67
C ALA A 221 15.37 -6.23 -6.63
N ARG A 222 15.17 -5.96 -5.34
CA ARG A 222 15.85 -6.67 -4.24
C ARG A 222 14.84 -7.27 -3.29
N ASN A 223 15.07 -8.50 -2.84
CA ASN A 223 14.34 -9.12 -1.75
C ASN A 223 15.31 -9.91 -0.84
N LYS A 224 14.78 -10.63 0.16
CA LYS A 224 15.60 -11.44 1.08
C LYS A 224 16.37 -12.59 0.40
N LEU A 225 16.02 -12.98 -0.83
CA LEU A 225 16.64 -14.06 -1.58
C LEU A 225 17.76 -13.55 -2.50
N GLY A 226 17.74 -12.28 -2.88
CA GLY A 226 18.76 -11.71 -3.74
C GLY A 226 18.31 -10.44 -4.46
N ALA A 227 19.00 -10.12 -5.55
CA ALA A 227 18.72 -8.99 -6.40
C ALA A 227 18.68 -9.42 -7.86
N VAL A 228 17.78 -8.83 -8.63
CA VAL A 228 17.71 -8.93 -10.09
C VAL A 228 17.64 -7.53 -10.68
N SER A 229 18.11 -7.35 -11.91
CA SER A 229 18.06 -6.05 -12.58
C SER A 229 17.73 -6.17 -14.05
N ALA A 230 17.07 -5.14 -14.58
CA ALA A 230 16.87 -4.95 -16.02
C ALA A 230 17.30 -3.53 -16.41
N SER A 231 17.81 -3.37 -17.62
CA SER A 231 18.29 -2.08 -18.14
C SER A 231 17.62 -1.73 -19.46
N ALA A 232 17.43 -0.44 -19.70
CA ALA A 232 16.89 0.12 -20.94
C ALA A 232 17.67 1.38 -21.32
N GLN A 233 17.88 1.59 -22.63
CA GLN A 233 18.56 2.77 -23.14
C GLN A 233 17.53 3.79 -23.64
N LEU A 234 17.60 5.01 -23.13
CA LEU A 234 16.81 6.14 -23.59
C LEU A 234 17.63 6.97 -24.57
N THR A 235 17.15 7.06 -25.80
CA THR A 235 17.68 7.96 -26.84
C THR A 235 16.65 9.02 -27.17
N ILE A 236 17.07 10.28 -27.17
CA ILE A 236 16.23 11.42 -27.52
C ILE A 236 16.58 11.85 -28.94
N LEU A 237 15.60 11.79 -29.85
CA LEU A 237 15.79 12.17 -31.25
C LEU A 237 15.44 13.64 -31.43
N THR A 238 16.36 14.41 -32.01
CA THR A 238 16.07 15.77 -32.47
C THR A 238 15.24 15.72 -33.76
N ARG A 239 14.76 16.89 -34.20
CA ARG A 239 14.03 17.00 -35.48
C ARG A 239 14.93 16.62 -36.66
N GLU A 240 16.20 16.99 -36.58
CA GLU A 240 17.23 16.68 -37.56
C GLU A 240 17.50 15.17 -37.59
N ASP A 241 17.62 14.54 -36.42
CA ASP A 241 17.76 13.09 -36.32
C ASP A 241 16.57 12.38 -36.94
N LEU A 242 15.34 12.77 -36.58
CA LEU A 242 14.11 12.20 -37.17
C LEU A 242 14.08 12.33 -38.70
N SER A 243 14.51 13.49 -39.22
CA SER A 243 14.59 13.72 -40.66
C SER A 243 15.59 12.78 -41.34
N SER A 244 16.75 12.57 -40.72
CA SER A 244 17.77 11.64 -41.22
C SER A 244 17.35 10.17 -41.11
N TYR A 245 16.72 9.76 -40.00
CA TYR A 245 16.18 8.41 -39.82
C TYR A 245 15.12 8.08 -40.87
N LEU A 246 14.21 9.01 -41.15
CA LEU A 246 13.19 8.83 -42.19
C LEU A 246 13.81 8.78 -43.59
N ALA A 247 14.78 9.65 -43.90
CA ALA A 247 15.46 9.65 -45.19
C ALA A 247 16.24 8.34 -45.45
N ASN A 248 16.89 7.80 -44.42
CA ASN A 248 17.59 6.52 -44.48
C ASN A 248 16.62 5.34 -44.61
N SER A 249 15.54 5.34 -43.83
CA SER A 249 14.51 4.28 -43.91
C SER A 249 13.82 4.24 -45.28
N ILE A 250 13.59 5.41 -45.89
CA ILE A 250 13.05 5.52 -47.26
C ILE A 250 14.07 5.00 -48.28
N SER A 251 15.37 5.31 -48.11
CA SER A 251 16.43 4.78 -49.00
C SER A 251 16.57 3.26 -48.90
N GLU A 252 16.52 2.69 -47.69
CA GLU A 252 16.56 1.24 -47.48
C GLU A 252 15.33 0.54 -48.07
N MET A 253 14.14 1.14 -47.94
CA MET A 253 12.93 0.63 -48.62
C MET A 253 13.04 0.73 -50.16
N HIS A 254 13.64 1.80 -50.69
CA HIS A 254 13.81 1.96 -52.14
C HIS A 254 14.79 0.93 -52.71
N GLN A 255 15.86 0.62 -51.99
CA GLN A 255 16.82 -0.43 -52.37
C GLN A 255 16.22 -1.86 -52.35
N LEU A 256 15.16 -2.09 -51.58
CA LEU A 256 14.45 -3.37 -51.55
C LEU A 256 13.36 -3.50 -52.64
N LEU A 257 12.96 -2.40 -53.26
CA LEU A 257 11.87 -2.36 -54.27
C LEU A 257 12.38 -2.24 -55.72
N GLU A 258 13.67 -2.01 -55.94
CA GLU A 258 14.28 -2.02 -57.28
C GLU A 258 15.01 -3.35 -57.53
N PRO A 259 14.36 -4.37 -58.12
CA PRO A 259 15.07 -5.48 -58.71
C PRO A 259 15.81 -4.96 -59.96
N ASP A 260 17.10 -5.27 -60.03
CA ASP A 260 18.00 -5.01 -61.15
C ASP A 260 17.42 -5.58 -62.46
N TYR A 261 16.67 -4.74 -63.19
CA TYR A 261 16.11 -5.05 -64.51
C TYR A 261 17.03 -4.47 -65.59
N ASP A 262 18.31 -4.83 -65.56
CA ASP A 262 19.16 -4.66 -66.74
C ASP A 262 20.36 -5.61 -66.75
N GLN A 263 20.08 -6.91 -66.93
CA GLN A 263 20.99 -7.73 -67.71
C GLN A 263 20.28 -8.94 -68.32
N ASP A 264 20.48 -9.06 -69.63
CA ASP A 264 20.21 -10.22 -70.49
C ASP A 264 18.79 -10.34 -71.08
N LEU A 265 18.59 -9.72 -72.24
CA LEU A 265 18.09 -10.48 -73.40
C LEU A 265 18.58 -9.87 -74.72
N TYR A 266 19.55 -10.55 -75.33
CA TYR A 266 19.89 -10.49 -76.76
C TYR A 266 18.83 -11.24 -77.58
#